data_AF-A0A6I5YRA8-F1
#
_entry.id   AF-A0A6I5YRA8-F1
#
_cell.length_a   1.000
_cell.length_b   1.000
_cell.length_c   1.000
_cell.angle_alpha   90.00
_cell.angle_beta   90.00
_cell.angle_gamma   90.00
#
_symmetry.space_group_name_H-M   'P 1'
#
loop_
_entity.id
_entity.type
_entity.pdbx_description
1 polymer ?
#
loop_
_entity_poly.entity_id
_entity_poly.type
_entity_poly.pdbx_seq_one_letter_code
_entity_poly.pdbx_strand_id
1 'polypeptide(L)'
;MATAPKTDELLGARSMGHMALHYKKAEEGPLAARLLGMLGYVLTQDLVLPSGAHFYRFVVDSRHQPRGDGIVYLSLIPDAQRDLMQAIHAALAVGTDHEHPAVVAMRERMNEDPEYSFHYGTLLESLEDLEAMFIALKDANENDPELKGRLKLVYNRALPGTPEVDARLDASPIYSGVTRYAYGKNGVQAFLETDILSSGMLGETMMLEFDYIFPGYANHVLSVVEWE
;
A
#
# COMPACT_ATOMS: atom_id res chain seq x y z
N MET A 1 36.77 4.29 2.85
CA MET A 1 35.40 4.83 2.83
C MET A 1 34.94 4.88 1.39
N ALA A 2 33.83 4.25 1.03
CA ALA A 2 33.29 4.36 -0.31
C ALA A 2 32.71 5.77 -0.47
N THR A 3 33.33 6.59 -1.32
CA THR A 3 32.77 7.88 -1.72
C THR A 3 31.62 7.60 -2.67
N ALA A 4 30.40 7.91 -2.26
CA ALA A 4 29.25 7.84 -3.15
C ALA A 4 29.53 8.70 -4.40
N PRO A 5 29.17 8.23 -5.61
CA PRO A 5 29.28 9.04 -6.82
C PRO A 5 28.44 10.31 -6.65
N LYS A 6 29.00 11.45 -7.06
CA LYS A 6 28.28 12.73 -7.01
C LYS A 6 27.06 12.63 -7.92
N THR A 7 25.90 12.98 -7.37
CA THR A 7 24.57 12.83 -7.98
C THR A 7 24.45 13.48 -9.36
N ASP A 8 25.26 14.53 -9.62
CA ASP A 8 25.24 15.32 -10.85
C ASP A 8 25.95 14.65 -12.06
N GLU A 9 26.59 13.49 -11.86
CA GLU A 9 27.33 12.79 -12.94
C GLU A 9 26.49 11.73 -13.67
N LEU A 10 25.24 11.50 -13.25
CA LEU A 10 24.36 10.51 -13.86
C LEU A 10 23.39 11.17 -14.84
N LEU A 11 23.63 10.94 -16.13
CA LEU A 11 22.85 11.53 -17.23
C LEU A 11 21.44 10.93 -17.41
N GLY A 12 21.14 9.80 -16.77
CA GLY A 12 19.87 9.08 -16.91
C GLY A 12 18.96 9.24 -15.70
N ALA A 13 17.69 9.55 -15.93
CA ALA A 13 16.66 9.51 -14.89
C ALA A 13 16.54 8.11 -14.30
N ARG A 14 16.36 8.03 -12.97
CA ARG A 14 16.05 6.77 -12.27
C ARG A 14 14.54 6.65 -12.11
N SER A 15 14.02 5.43 -12.21
CA SER A 15 12.64 5.09 -11.84
C SER A 15 12.63 3.95 -10.81
N MET A 16 11.51 3.79 -10.11
CA MET A 16 11.31 2.65 -9.23
C MET A 16 11.19 1.38 -10.09
N GLY A 17 12.19 0.50 -10.01
CA GLY A 17 12.24 -0.72 -10.81
C GLY A 17 11.17 -1.73 -10.38
N HIS A 18 11.25 -2.19 -9.13
CA HIS A 18 10.27 -3.12 -8.57
C HIS A 18 10.12 -3.01 -7.05
N MET A 19 8.95 -3.42 -6.56
CA MET A 19 8.67 -3.76 -5.16
C MET A 19 8.36 -5.26 -5.06
N ALA A 20 8.83 -5.92 -4.00
CA ALA A 20 8.52 -7.31 -3.72
C ALA A 20 7.52 -7.42 -2.56
N LEU A 21 6.36 -8.01 -2.83
CA LEU A 21 5.31 -8.31 -1.87
C LEU A 21 5.19 -9.82 -1.69
N HIS A 22 4.72 -10.21 -0.51
CA HIS A 22 4.54 -11.61 -0.19
C HIS A 22 3.12 -11.93 0.28
N TYR A 23 2.62 -13.10 -0.08
CA TYR A 23 1.46 -13.71 0.56
C TYR A 23 1.91 -14.85 1.49
N LYS A 24 1.09 -15.21 2.47
CA LYS A 24 1.53 -16.09 3.57
C LYS A 24 1.45 -17.57 3.23
N LYS A 25 0.39 -18.02 2.55
CA LYS A 25 0.16 -19.45 2.24
C LYS A 25 0.01 -19.68 0.74
N ALA A 26 0.44 -20.85 0.25
CA ALA A 26 0.42 -21.17 -1.18
C ALA A 26 -0.96 -21.00 -1.80
N GLU A 27 -2.00 -21.44 -1.09
CA GLU A 27 -3.41 -21.34 -1.47
C GLU A 27 -3.96 -19.90 -1.48
N GLU A 28 -3.32 -18.95 -0.80
CA GLU A 28 -3.72 -17.54 -0.79
C GLU A 28 -3.15 -16.76 -1.99
N GLY A 29 -2.26 -17.35 -2.78
CA GLY A 29 -1.67 -16.71 -3.96
C GLY A 29 -2.71 -16.11 -4.92
N PRO A 30 -3.71 -16.89 -5.37
CA PRO A 30 -4.77 -16.37 -6.25
C PRO A 30 -5.59 -15.24 -5.62
N LEU A 31 -5.86 -15.30 -4.31
CA LEU A 31 -6.59 -14.24 -3.60
C LEU A 31 -5.77 -12.95 -3.51
N ALA A 32 -4.47 -13.06 -3.19
CA ALA A 32 -3.56 -11.93 -3.16
C ALA A 32 -3.40 -11.29 -4.55
N ALA A 33 -3.31 -12.12 -5.61
CA ALA A 33 -3.28 -11.64 -6.99
C ALA A 33 -4.59 -10.92 -7.39
N ARG A 34 -5.74 -11.45 -6.96
CA ARG A 34 -7.05 -10.80 -7.17
C ARG A 34 -7.10 -9.44 -6.48
N LEU A 35 -6.63 -9.34 -5.24
CA LEU A 35 -6.58 -8.09 -4.50
C LEU A 35 -5.73 -7.05 -5.24
N LEU A 36 -4.54 -7.41 -5.73
CA LEU A 36 -3.72 -6.47 -6.52
C LEU A 36 -4.41 -6.02 -7.81
N GLY A 37 -5.19 -6.90 -8.46
CA GLY A 37 -6.02 -6.53 -9.61
C GLY A 37 -7.13 -5.54 -9.25
N MET A 38 -7.77 -5.70 -8.08
CA MET A 38 -8.77 -4.76 -7.58
C MET A 38 -8.17 -3.38 -7.26
N LEU A 39 -6.87 -3.34 -6.95
CA LEU A 39 -6.11 -2.11 -6.71
C LEU A 39 -5.60 -1.45 -8.00
N GLY A 40 -6.04 -1.95 -9.17
CA GLY A 40 -5.72 -1.38 -10.48
C GLY A 40 -4.40 -1.88 -11.08
N TYR A 41 -3.68 -2.78 -10.42
CA TYR A 41 -2.44 -3.31 -10.97
C TYR A 41 -2.70 -4.31 -12.09
N VAL A 42 -1.85 -4.27 -13.11
CA VAL A 42 -1.99 -5.09 -14.31
C VAL A 42 -1.14 -6.34 -14.15
N LEU A 43 -1.78 -7.51 -14.04
CA LEU A 43 -1.10 -8.81 -14.06
C LEU A 43 -0.46 -9.03 -15.43
N THR A 44 0.84 -9.29 -15.44
CA THR A 44 1.62 -9.50 -16.66
C THR A 44 2.20 -10.90 -16.77
N GLN A 45 2.43 -11.58 -15.64
CA GLN A 45 2.91 -12.95 -15.61
C GLN A 45 2.36 -13.68 -14.40
N ASP A 46 1.99 -14.94 -14.59
CA ASP A 46 1.67 -15.91 -13.54
C ASP A 46 2.51 -17.16 -13.83
N LEU A 47 3.41 -17.49 -12.91
CA LEU A 47 4.37 -18.58 -13.02
C LEU A 47 4.19 -19.54 -11.86
N VAL A 48 3.94 -20.82 -12.15
CA VAL A 48 3.97 -21.86 -11.11
C VAL A 48 5.41 -22.26 -10.84
N LEU A 49 5.85 -22.11 -9.60
CA LEU A 49 7.19 -22.48 -9.13
C LEU A 49 7.29 -24.00 -8.90
N PRO A 50 8.51 -24.56 -8.82
CA PRO A 50 8.69 -25.99 -8.50
C PRO A 50 8.05 -26.43 -7.18
N SER A 51 7.85 -25.51 -6.23
CA SER A 51 7.14 -25.76 -4.97
C SER A 51 5.62 -25.90 -5.12
N GLY A 52 5.07 -25.64 -6.31
CA GLY A 52 3.62 -25.55 -6.56
C GLY A 52 3.00 -24.19 -6.21
N ALA A 53 3.76 -23.29 -5.56
CA ALA A 53 3.32 -21.92 -5.29
C ALA A 53 3.40 -21.05 -6.55
N HIS A 54 2.60 -19.99 -6.61
CA HIS A 54 2.59 -19.05 -7.72
C HIS A 54 3.54 -17.87 -7.48
N PHE A 55 4.23 -17.44 -8.54
CA PHE A 55 4.92 -16.17 -8.63
C PHE A 55 4.19 -15.30 -9.65
N TYR A 56 3.74 -14.14 -9.20
CA TYR A 56 3.04 -13.19 -10.05
C TYR A 56 3.92 -11.95 -10.30
N ARG A 57 3.81 -11.41 -11.50
CA ARG A 57 4.38 -10.11 -11.86
C ARG A 57 3.27 -9.17 -12.27
N PHE A 58 3.20 -8.03 -11.62
CA PHE A 58 2.31 -6.93 -11.94
C PHE A 58 3.11 -5.70 -12.39
N VAL A 59 2.43 -4.78 -13.07
CA VAL A 59 2.86 -3.39 -13.21
C VAL A 59 1.78 -2.46 -12.66
N VAL A 60 2.18 -1.32 -12.09
CA VAL A 60 1.25 -0.34 -11.49
C VAL A 60 0.31 0.30 -12.51
N ASP A 61 0.71 0.37 -13.78
CA ASP A 61 -0.12 0.79 -14.90
C ASP A 61 0.39 0.15 -16.20
N SER A 62 -0.49 -0.10 -17.17
CA SER A 62 -0.14 -0.62 -18.50
C SER A 62 0.97 0.17 -19.22
N ARG A 63 1.07 1.49 -18.97
CA ARG A 63 2.11 2.41 -19.48
C ARG A 63 3.53 2.00 -19.05
N HIS A 64 3.67 1.27 -17.94
CA HIS A 64 4.95 0.80 -17.43
C HIS A 64 5.43 -0.51 -18.06
N GLN A 65 4.54 -1.29 -18.68
CA GLN A 65 4.88 -2.59 -19.23
C GLN A 65 6.05 -2.55 -20.23
N PRO A 66 6.15 -1.59 -21.18
CA PRO A 66 7.28 -1.52 -22.11
C PRO A 66 8.58 -1.02 -21.49
N ARG A 67 8.53 -0.31 -20.35
CA ARG A 67 9.68 0.34 -19.71
C ARG A 67 10.45 -0.58 -18.77
N GLY A 68 9.77 -1.57 -18.19
CA GLY A 68 10.38 -2.47 -17.20
C GLY A 68 10.58 -1.83 -15.83
N ASP A 69 9.81 -0.79 -15.50
CA ASP A 69 9.73 -0.17 -14.18
C ASP A 69 8.30 -0.25 -13.63
N GLY A 70 8.06 0.28 -12.42
CA GLY A 70 6.74 0.21 -11.78
C GLY A 70 6.26 -1.21 -11.51
N ILE A 71 7.18 -2.16 -11.30
CA ILE A 71 6.87 -3.59 -11.19
C ILE A 71 6.48 -3.92 -9.74
N VAL A 72 5.48 -4.76 -9.57
CA VAL A 72 5.19 -5.40 -8.28
C VAL A 72 5.32 -6.91 -8.45
N TYR A 73 6.28 -7.50 -7.75
CA TYR A 73 6.38 -8.95 -7.63
C TYR A 73 5.53 -9.42 -6.45
N LEU A 74 4.82 -10.53 -6.64
CA LEU A 74 4.03 -11.16 -5.59
C LEU A 74 4.37 -12.64 -5.55
N SER A 75 4.92 -13.09 -4.41
CA SER A 75 5.32 -14.49 -4.22
C SER A 75 4.95 -15.02 -2.84
N LEU A 76 4.98 -16.33 -2.66
CA LEU A 76 4.89 -16.92 -1.34
C LEU A 76 6.07 -16.41 -0.49
N ILE A 77 5.81 -16.06 0.76
CA ILE A 77 6.88 -15.69 1.70
C ILE A 77 7.90 -16.83 1.79
N PRO A 78 9.22 -16.54 1.67
CA PRO A 78 10.26 -17.57 1.75
C PRO A 78 10.28 -18.26 3.12
N ASP A 79 10.63 -19.54 3.14
CA ASP A 79 10.58 -20.36 4.37
C ASP A 79 11.46 -19.80 5.49
N ALA A 80 12.68 -19.36 5.18
CA ALA A 80 13.56 -18.75 6.19
C ALA A 80 12.97 -17.46 6.79
N GLN A 81 12.23 -16.67 6.00
CA GLN A 81 11.56 -15.47 6.51
C GLN A 81 10.34 -15.84 7.36
N ARG A 82 9.58 -16.86 6.94
CA ARG A 82 8.46 -17.42 7.70
C ARG A 82 8.91 -17.95 9.07
N ASP A 83 10.00 -18.71 9.09
CA ASP A 83 10.58 -19.29 10.31
C ASP A 83 11.05 -18.19 11.27
N LEU A 84 11.71 -17.15 10.74
CA LEU A 84 12.11 -15.98 11.52
C LEU A 84 10.90 -15.25 12.11
N MET A 85 9.84 -15.04 11.32
CA MET A 85 8.60 -14.43 11.81
C MET A 85 7.95 -15.26 12.91
N GLN A 86 7.88 -16.58 12.75
CA GLN A 86 7.36 -17.48 13.78
C GLN A 86 8.19 -17.42 15.07
N ALA A 87 9.52 -17.36 14.96
CA ALA A 87 10.39 -17.21 16.12
C ALA A 87 10.16 -15.88 16.84
N ILE A 88 10.01 -14.78 16.10
CA ILE A 88 9.67 -13.45 16.65
C ILE A 88 8.30 -13.51 17.35
N HIS A 89 7.30 -14.11 16.71
CA HIS A 89 5.95 -14.25 17.26
C HIS A 89 5.95 -15.05 18.56
N ALA A 90 6.66 -16.16 18.60
CA ALA A 90 6.79 -16.98 19.80
C ALA A 90 7.52 -16.24 20.93
N ALA A 91 8.62 -15.55 20.61
CA ALA A 91 9.41 -14.82 21.61
C ALA A 91 8.68 -13.60 22.19
N LEU A 92 7.88 -12.91 21.37
CA LEU A 92 7.12 -11.72 21.77
C LEU A 92 5.65 -12.05 22.11
N ALA A 93 5.29 -13.33 22.12
CA ALA A 93 3.93 -13.82 22.37
C ALA A 93 2.85 -13.10 21.53
N VAL A 94 3.16 -12.80 20.27
CA VAL A 94 2.29 -12.07 19.33
C VAL A 94 0.98 -12.83 19.12
N GLY A 95 -0.13 -12.12 19.22
CA GLY A 95 -1.49 -12.65 19.05
C GLY A 95 -2.05 -13.39 20.27
N THR A 96 -1.43 -13.25 21.45
CA THR A 96 -1.86 -13.90 22.69
C THR A 96 -2.22 -12.90 23.79
N ASP A 97 -2.88 -13.36 24.86
CA ASP A 97 -3.19 -12.55 26.06
C ASP A 97 -1.94 -12.09 26.84
N HIS A 98 -0.76 -12.59 26.49
CA HIS A 98 0.52 -12.27 27.13
C HIS A 98 1.50 -11.60 26.15
N GLU A 99 0.97 -10.97 25.11
CA GLU A 99 1.75 -10.27 24.11
C GLU A 99 2.70 -9.21 24.72
N HIS A 100 3.93 -9.16 24.20
CA HIS A 100 4.94 -8.26 24.70
C HIS A 100 4.50 -6.79 24.54
N PRO A 101 4.68 -5.91 25.56
CA PRO A 101 4.18 -4.53 25.53
C PRO A 101 4.64 -3.69 24.32
N ALA A 102 5.83 -3.97 23.79
CA ALA A 102 6.33 -3.30 22.59
C ALA A 102 5.49 -3.58 21.33
N VAL A 103 4.91 -4.78 21.21
CA VAL A 103 4.04 -5.15 20.08
C VAL A 103 2.72 -4.40 20.20
N VAL A 104 2.13 -4.38 21.41
CA VAL A 104 0.91 -3.61 21.71
C VAL A 104 1.12 -2.13 21.38
N ALA A 105 2.20 -1.52 21.88
CA ALA A 105 2.51 -0.12 21.61
C ALA A 105 2.71 0.16 20.11
N MET A 106 3.37 -0.73 19.37
CA MET A 106 3.53 -0.60 17.91
C MET A 106 2.17 -0.59 17.20
N ARG A 107 1.27 -1.51 17.55
CA ARG A 107 -0.07 -1.61 16.95
C ARG A 107 -0.95 -0.41 17.29
N GLU A 108 -0.89 0.09 18.52
CA GLU A 108 -1.57 1.32 18.92
C GLU A 108 -1.13 2.50 18.03
N ARG A 109 0.18 2.67 17.82
CA ARG A 109 0.71 3.71 16.95
C ARG A 109 0.32 3.55 15.48
N MET A 110 0.34 2.33 14.94
CA MET A 110 -0.12 2.05 13.58
C MET A 110 -1.64 2.27 13.41
N ASN A 111 -2.43 2.09 14.47
CA ASN A 111 -3.86 2.38 14.45
C ASN A 111 -4.13 3.90 14.51
N GLU A 112 -3.34 4.63 15.28
CA GLU A 112 -3.38 6.10 15.32
C GLU A 112 -2.99 6.69 13.97
N ASP A 113 -1.89 6.22 13.39
CA ASP A 113 -1.30 6.76 12.17
C ASP A 113 -0.93 5.63 11.18
N PRO A 114 -1.63 5.49 10.03
CA PRO A 114 -1.31 4.48 9.02
C PRO A 114 0.08 4.68 8.40
N GLU A 115 0.68 5.85 8.58
CA GLU A 115 2.01 6.22 8.09
C GLU A 115 3.14 5.74 9.02
N TYR A 116 2.79 5.25 10.22
CA TYR A 116 3.75 4.97 11.30
C TYR A 116 4.76 3.85 10.98
N SER A 117 4.37 2.91 10.12
CA SER A 117 5.19 1.75 9.76
C SER A 117 5.38 1.67 8.26
N PHE A 118 6.16 0.67 7.82
CA PHE A 118 6.38 0.43 6.40
C PHE A 118 5.05 0.31 5.65
N HIS A 119 4.92 1.15 4.63
CA HIS A 119 3.87 1.15 3.63
C HIS A 119 4.53 1.50 2.29
N TYR A 120 3.77 1.40 1.20
CA TYR A 120 4.17 2.06 -0.04
C TYR A 120 2.96 2.71 -0.69
N GLY A 121 3.18 3.91 -1.22
CA GLY A 121 2.19 4.73 -1.89
C GLY A 121 2.15 4.54 -3.40
N THR A 122 0.95 4.63 -3.96
CA THR A 122 0.68 4.75 -5.39
C THR A 122 -0.04 6.08 -5.64
N LEU A 123 0.54 6.97 -6.44
CA LEU A 123 -0.10 8.22 -6.82
C LEU A 123 -1.04 8.01 -8.02
N LEU A 124 -2.31 8.36 -7.87
CA LEU A 124 -3.33 8.31 -8.91
C LEU A 124 -3.50 9.64 -9.62
N GLU A 125 -3.91 9.57 -10.89
CA GLU A 125 -4.22 10.74 -11.73
C GLU A 125 -5.68 11.20 -11.60
N SER A 126 -6.54 10.44 -10.92
CA SER A 126 -7.99 10.64 -10.85
C SER A 126 -8.53 10.35 -9.44
N LEU A 127 -9.29 11.30 -8.89
CA LEU A 127 -9.98 11.11 -7.61
C LEU A 127 -11.14 10.11 -7.77
N GLU A 128 -11.84 10.17 -8.89
CA GLU A 128 -12.97 9.28 -9.19
C GLU A 128 -12.52 7.82 -9.26
N ASP A 129 -11.34 7.54 -9.81
CA ASP A 129 -10.79 6.19 -9.87
C ASP A 129 -10.40 5.69 -8.48
N LEU A 130 -9.80 6.56 -7.66
CA LEU A 130 -9.50 6.27 -6.26
C LEU A 130 -10.80 5.94 -5.50
N GLU A 131 -11.83 6.77 -5.65
CA GLU A 131 -13.13 6.59 -5.00
C GLU A 131 -13.79 5.27 -5.44
N ALA A 132 -13.83 4.99 -6.74
CA ALA A 132 -14.41 3.76 -7.28
C ALA A 132 -13.70 2.51 -6.77
N MET A 133 -12.36 2.54 -6.75
CA MET A 133 -11.53 1.45 -6.22
C MET A 133 -11.85 1.18 -4.74
N PHE A 134 -11.87 2.20 -3.89
CA PHE A 134 -12.12 2.01 -2.46
C PHE A 134 -13.58 1.67 -2.13
N ILE A 135 -14.54 2.10 -2.95
CA ILE A 135 -15.93 1.63 -2.86
C ILE A 135 -16.00 0.12 -3.16
N ALA A 136 -15.31 -0.34 -4.22
CA ALA A 136 -15.27 -1.76 -4.57
C ALA A 136 -14.59 -2.61 -3.48
N LEU A 137 -13.50 -2.11 -2.88
CA LEU A 137 -12.86 -2.78 -1.75
C LEU A 137 -13.78 -2.85 -0.53
N LYS A 138 -14.52 -1.78 -0.23
CA LYS A 138 -15.50 -1.77 0.87
C LYS A 138 -16.59 -2.81 0.64
N ASP A 139 -17.15 -2.86 -0.57
CA ASP A 139 -18.16 -3.86 -0.94
C ASP A 139 -17.63 -5.29 -0.80
N ALA A 140 -16.42 -5.56 -1.32
CA ALA A 140 -15.78 -6.87 -1.18
C ALA A 140 -15.54 -7.24 0.29
N ASN A 141 -15.11 -6.29 1.12
CA ASN A 141 -14.90 -6.52 2.55
C ASN A 141 -16.20 -6.84 3.31
N GLU A 142 -17.36 -6.50 2.77
CA GLU A 142 -18.68 -6.77 3.38
C GLU A 142 -19.32 -8.05 2.82
N ASN A 143 -19.12 -8.30 1.52
CA ASN A 143 -19.95 -9.21 0.73
C ASN A 143 -19.17 -10.36 0.06
N ASP A 144 -17.87 -10.24 -0.18
CA ASP A 144 -17.06 -11.30 -0.79
C ASP A 144 -16.60 -12.32 0.28
N PRO A 145 -16.98 -13.61 0.20
CA PRO A 145 -16.65 -14.60 1.23
C PRO A 145 -15.16 -14.77 1.52
N GLU A 146 -14.27 -14.50 0.55
CA GLU A 146 -12.82 -14.67 0.72
C GLU A 146 -12.13 -13.40 1.23
N LEU A 147 -12.73 -12.22 1.03
CA LEU A 147 -12.19 -10.92 1.46
C LEU A 147 -12.90 -10.35 2.70
N LYS A 148 -14.05 -10.92 3.08
CA LYS A 148 -14.89 -10.38 4.15
C LYS A 148 -14.13 -10.26 5.48
N GLY A 149 -14.06 -9.03 5.99
CA GLY A 149 -13.38 -8.70 7.25
C GLY A 149 -11.85 -8.74 7.19
N ARG A 150 -11.25 -8.89 6.00
CA ARG A 150 -9.80 -8.95 5.79
C ARG A 150 -9.18 -7.62 5.35
N LEU A 151 -10.02 -6.62 5.09
CA LEU A 151 -9.60 -5.29 4.63
C LEU A 151 -9.97 -4.25 5.68
N LYS A 152 -9.00 -3.43 6.09
CA LYS A 152 -9.24 -2.24 6.90
C LYS A 152 -8.90 -1.01 6.05
N LEU A 153 -9.91 -0.18 5.81
CA LEU A 153 -9.81 1.00 4.97
C LEU A 153 -9.71 2.25 5.86
N VAL A 154 -8.71 3.09 5.64
CA VAL A 154 -8.49 4.34 6.38
C VAL A 154 -8.35 5.48 5.37
N TYR A 155 -8.92 6.64 5.68
CA TYR A 155 -8.91 7.80 4.80
C TYR A 155 -8.36 9.01 5.54
N ASN A 156 -7.46 9.74 4.89
CA ASN A 156 -7.01 11.05 5.29
C ASN A 156 -7.46 12.04 4.20
N ARG A 157 -8.33 12.99 4.55
CA ARG A 157 -8.77 14.04 3.62
C ARG A 157 -7.77 15.20 3.60
N ALA A 158 -7.83 16.07 2.59
CA ALA A 158 -7.01 17.27 2.55
C ALA A 158 -7.31 18.18 3.76
N LEU A 159 -6.29 18.91 4.23
CA LEU A 159 -6.48 19.99 5.19
C LEU A 159 -7.48 21.04 4.64
N PRO A 160 -8.47 21.50 5.43
CA PRO A 160 -9.43 22.50 4.98
C PRO A 160 -8.78 23.84 4.64
N GLY A 161 -9.42 24.60 3.75
CA GLY A 161 -9.04 25.98 3.44
C GLY A 161 -8.98 26.33 1.95
N THR A 162 -9.26 25.37 1.07
CA THR A 162 -9.33 25.57 -0.39
C THR A 162 -10.77 25.29 -0.83
N PRO A 163 -11.61 26.31 -1.07
CA PRO A 163 -13.06 26.15 -1.19
C PRO A 163 -13.52 25.09 -2.20
N GLU A 164 -12.87 25.01 -3.35
CA GLU A 164 -13.21 24.04 -4.40
C GLU A 164 -12.80 22.61 -4.05
N VAL A 165 -11.68 22.43 -3.33
CA VAL A 165 -11.24 21.13 -2.82
C VAL A 165 -12.16 20.69 -1.69
N ASP A 166 -12.45 21.59 -0.76
CA ASP A 166 -13.36 21.34 0.36
C ASP A 166 -14.74 20.92 -0.15
N ALA A 167 -15.31 21.65 -1.11
CA ALA A 167 -16.58 21.30 -1.72
C ALA A 167 -16.54 19.94 -2.44
N ARG A 168 -15.45 19.60 -3.14
CA ARG A 168 -15.31 18.29 -3.81
C ARG A 168 -15.18 17.14 -2.82
N LEU A 169 -14.50 17.35 -1.69
CA LEU A 169 -14.35 16.33 -0.64
C LEU A 169 -15.62 16.19 0.20
N ASP A 170 -16.37 17.27 0.43
CA ASP A 170 -17.67 17.21 1.10
C ASP A 170 -18.73 16.51 0.26
N ALA A 171 -18.59 16.50 -1.07
CA ALA A 171 -19.40 15.72 -2.00
C ALA A 171 -18.89 14.27 -2.21
N SER A 172 -17.70 13.93 -1.70
CA SER A 172 -17.07 12.64 -1.93
C SER A 172 -17.82 11.50 -1.21
N PRO A 173 -18.02 10.34 -1.89
CA PRO A 173 -18.61 9.16 -1.26
C PRO A 173 -17.74 8.54 -0.15
N ILE A 174 -16.42 8.79 -0.14
CA ILE A 174 -15.50 8.23 0.87
C ILE A 174 -14.88 9.28 1.79
N TYR A 175 -14.84 10.57 1.39
CA TYR A 175 -14.19 11.64 2.19
C TYR A 175 -15.14 12.59 2.94
N SER A 176 -16.44 12.64 2.60
CA SER A 176 -17.37 13.65 3.14
C SER A 176 -17.51 13.64 4.68
N GLY A 177 -17.34 12.48 5.31
CA GLY A 177 -17.39 12.31 6.77
C GLY A 177 -16.01 12.16 7.45
N VAL A 178 -14.92 12.29 6.70
CA VAL A 178 -13.57 12.02 7.22
C VAL A 178 -13.07 13.19 8.05
N THR A 179 -12.55 12.90 9.25
CA THR A 179 -12.01 13.90 10.19
C THR A 179 -10.49 13.84 10.34
N ARG A 180 -9.84 12.85 9.72
CA ARG A 180 -8.38 12.72 9.65
C ARG A 180 -7.85 13.50 8.47
N TYR A 181 -6.67 14.09 8.62
CA TYR A 181 -6.08 14.93 7.58
C TYR A 181 -4.77 14.36 7.06
N ALA A 182 -4.53 14.51 5.77
CA ALA A 182 -3.25 14.21 5.14
C ALA A 182 -2.20 15.26 5.55
N TYR A 183 -0.92 14.89 5.47
CA TYR A 183 0.18 15.81 5.81
C TYR A 183 0.29 17.02 4.87
N GLY A 184 -0.26 16.94 3.66
CA GLY A 184 -0.25 18.02 2.67
C GLY A 184 -1.61 18.70 2.45
N LYS A 185 -1.57 19.92 1.91
CA LYS A 185 -2.78 20.67 1.51
C LYS A 185 -3.18 20.27 0.10
N ASN A 186 -4.47 20.08 -0.16
CA ASN A 186 -5.01 19.77 -1.49
C ASN A 186 -4.61 18.40 -2.04
N GLY A 187 -4.28 17.45 -1.17
CA GLY A 187 -4.16 16.04 -1.51
C GLY A 187 -4.88 15.17 -0.48
N VAL A 188 -5.22 13.97 -0.91
CA VAL A 188 -5.88 12.96 -0.08
C VAL A 188 -5.08 11.66 -0.12
N GLN A 189 -5.27 10.85 0.92
CA GLN A 189 -4.64 9.54 1.04
C GLN A 189 -5.72 8.54 1.44
N ALA A 190 -5.75 7.40 0.75
CA ALA A 190 -6.56 6.26 1.11
C ALA A 190 -5.65 5.05 1.34
N PHE A 191 -5.85 4.41 2.48
CA PHE A 191 -5.02 3.31 2.95
C PHE A 191 -5.83 2.02 3.00
N LEU A 192 -5.21 0.93 2.54
CA LEU A 192 -5.67 -0.42 2.73
C LEU A 192 -4.68 -1.17 3.62
N GLU A 193 -5.13 -1.55 4.81
CA GLU A 193 -4.46 -2.56 5.62
C GLU A 193 -5.09 -3.94 5.36
N THR A 194 -4.27 -4.97 5.12
CA THR A 194 -4.75 -6.34 4.89
C THR A 194 -3.80 -7.39 5.44
N ASP A 195 -4.35 -8.52 5.87
CA ASP A 195 -3.60 -9.71 6.31
C ASP A 195 -3.31 -10.71 5.17
N ILE A 196 -3.86 -10.47 3.97
CA ILE A 196 -3.67 -11.28 2.75
C ILE A 196 -2.22 -11.18 2.26
N LEU A 197 -1.65 -9.98 2.40
CA LEU A 197 -0.26 -9.68 2.15
C LEU A 197 0.52 -9.66 3.48
N SER A 198 1.82 -9.91 3.40
CA SER A 198 2.73 -9.98 4.54
C SER A 198 3.88 -9.01 4.35
N SER A 199 4.06 -8.12 5.33
CA SER A 199 5.14 -7.13 5.34
C SER A 199 5.54 -6.71 6.75
N GLY A 200 6.60 -5.90 6.85
CA GLY A 200 7.02 -5.31 8.12
C GLY A 200 7.66 -6.30 9.08
N MET A 201 7.99 -5.82 10.28
CA MET A 201 8.77 -6.56 11.27
C MET A 201 8.05 -7.79 11.84
N LEU A 202 6.71 -7.77 11.84
CA LEU A 202 5.89 -8.86 12.36
C LEU A 202 5.23 -9.68 11.24
N GLY A 203 5.20 -9.20 10.00
CA GLY A 203 4.63 -9.93 8.85
C GLY A 203 3.13 -10.23 8.97
N GLU A 204 2.40 -9.50 9.82
CA GLU A 204 0.98 -9.75 10.08
C GLU A 204 0.08 -9.07 9.06
N THR A 205 0.41 -7.84 8.67
CA THR A 205 -0.37 -7.06 7.70
C THR A 205 0.55 -6.32 6.74
N MET A 206 -0.03 -5.86 5.65
CA MET A 206 0.57 -4.88 4.75
C MET A 206 -0.33 -3.66 4.68
N MET A 207 0.29 -2.48 4.72
CA MET A 207 -0.36 -1.19 4.48
C MET A 207 -0.03 -0.70 3.08
N LEU A 208 -1.05 -0.51 2.26
CA LEU A 208 -0.96 0.04 0.91
C LEU A 208 -1.60 1.42 0.90
N GLU A 209 -0.91 2.39 0.32
CA GLU A 209 -1.38 3.78 0.25
C GLU A 209 -1.69 4.16 -1.19
N PHE A 210 -2.74 4.95 -1.36
CA PHE A 210 -3.20 5.47 -2.64
C PHE A 210 -3.48 6.95 -2.49
N ASP A 211 -2.70 7.73 -3.21
CA ASP A 211 -2.68 9.18 -3.10
C ASP A 211 -3.34 9.83 -4.29
N TYR A 212 -3.92 11.00 -4.06
CA TYR A 212 -4.35 11.88 -5.13
C TYR A 212 -4.09 13.33 -4.76
N ILE A 213 -3.62 14.11 -5.73
CA ILE A 213 -3.37 15.54 -5.58
C ILE A 213 -4.26 16.28 -6.55
N PHE A 214 -4.98 17.28 -6.05
CA PHE A 214 -5.88 18.06 -6.88
C PHE A 214 -5.09 18.86 -7.95
N PRO A 215 -5.61 18.97 -9.20
CA PRO A 215 -4.95 19.69 -10.26
C PRO A 215 -4.65 21.15 -9.89
N GLY A 216 -3.49 21.65 -10.33
CA GLY A 216 -3.02 23.00 -10.00
C GLY A 216 -2.29 23.12 -8.66
N TYR A 217 -2.25 22.04 -7.86
CA TYR A 217 -1.62 22.01 -6.54
C TYR A 217 -0.37 21.11 -6.48
N ALA A 218 0.50 21.21 -7.49
CA ALA A 218 1.73 20.40 -7.58
C ALA A 218 2.78 20.68 -6.47
N ASN A 219 2.59 21.73 -5.67
CA ASN A 219 3.36 21.97 -4.46
C ASN A 219 2.72 21.25 -3.26
N HIS A 220 2.83 19.92 -3.26
CA HIS A 220 2.30 19.01 -2.24
C HIS A 220 3.43 18.14 -1.70
N VAL A 221 3.42 17.77 -0.42
CA VAL A 221 4.44 16.86 0.16
C VAL A 221 4.60 15.52 -0.59
N LEU A 222 3.56 15.13 -1.34
CA LEU A 222 3.49 13.93 -2.18
C LEU A 222 3.92 14.18 -3.65
N SER A 223 4.21 15.43 -4.04
CA SER A 223 4.61 15.81 -5.41
C SER A 223 5.70 16.88 -5.52
N VAL A 224 6.27 17.41 -4.42
CA VAL A 224 7.23 18.52 -4.52
C VAL A 224 8.44 18.08 -5.36
N VAL A 225 8.48 18.58 -6.61
CA VAL A 225 9.70 18.93 -7.31
C VAL A 225 10.24 20.15 -6.58
N GLU A 226 11.47 20.03 -6.04
CA GLU A 226 12.05 20.96 -5.06
C GLU A 226 11.87 22.46 -5.41
N TRP A 227 11.63 23.23 -4.34
CA TRP A 227 11.42 24.68 -4.25
C TRP A 227 12.31 25.54 -5.18
N GLU A 228 11.71 26.53 -5.84
CA GLU A 228 12.38 27.80 -6.20
C GLU A 228 11.87 28.93 -5.30
#